data_AF-A0A519PLQ5-F1
#
_entry.id   AF-A0A519PLQ5-F1
#
_cell.length_a   1.000
_cell.length_b   1.000
_cell.length_c   1.000
_cell.angle_alpha   90.00
_cell.angle_beta   90.00
_cell.angle_gamma   90.00
#
_symmetry.space_group_name_H-M   'P 1'
#
loop_
_entity.id
_entity.type
_entity.pdbx_description
1 polymer ?
#
loop_
_entity_poly.entity_id
_entity_poly.type
_entity_poly.pdbx_seq_one_letter_code
_entity_poly.pdbx_strand_id
1 'polypeptide(L)'
;MMIDRRHLLMGAAALTATACASVPGSASTGSDAFVSVDGMGFRRNGAPYHYVGTNMWYAAWIGSDGAFGDRGRLTRELDRMQAAGIKNIRLAGSGEDSPLTNSVKPAFRDHSAEYNESLLKGLDVTLAEMARRDMTAVVYLTNFWEWSGGMMTYLYWT
;
A
#
# COMPACT_ATOMS: atom_id res chain seq x y z
N MET A 1 29.42 51.41 55.53
CA MET A 1 28.80 50.06 55.50
C MET A 1 28.39 49.81 54.05
N MET A 2 29.16 48.98 53.35
CA MET A 2 29.04 48.77 51.90
C MET A 2 27.88 47.83 51.59
N ILE A 3 26.95 48.28 50.76
CA ILE A 3 25.81 47.51 50.27
C ILE A 3 26.31 46.66 49.09
N ASP A 4 26.21 45.34 49.23
CA ASP A 4 26.58 44.35 48.23
C ASP A 4 25.53 44.32 47.09
N ARG A 5 25.99 44.08 45.85
CA ARG A 5 25.23 44.14 44.58
C ARG A 5 24.08 43.12 44.49
N ARG A 6 23.87 42.33 45.53
CA ARG A 6 22.95 41.18 45.55
C ARG A 6 21.53 41.51 46.03
N HIS A 7 21.27 42.76 46.44
CA HIS A 7 19.96 43.15 46.99
C HIS A 7 19.19 44.22 46.18
N LEU A 8 19.73 44.68 45.06
CA LEU A 8 18.93 45.41 44.08
C LEU A 8 18.38 44.41 43.06
N LEU A 9 17.09 44.52 42.75
CA LEU A 9 16.30 43.71 41.81
C LEU A 9 15.44 42.60 42.44
N MET A 10 14.89 42.88 43.62
CA MET A 10 13.51 42.47 43.94
C MET A 10 12.60 43.67 43.66
N GLY A 11 11.88 43.65 42.54
CA GLY A 11 10.82 44.64 42.30
C GLY A 11 10.49 44.92 40.83
N ALA A 12 9.40 44.30 40.37
CA ALA A 12 8.48 44.75 39.30
C ALA A 12 8.94 44.74 37.84
N ALA A 13 8.46 43.74 37.08
CA ALA A 13 7.84 43.89 35.75
C ALA A 13 7.36 42.48 35.34
N ALA A 14 6.06 42.19 35.52
CA ALA A 14 5.04 42.34 34.48
C ALA A 14 5.11 41.23 33.41
N LEU A 15 4.00 40.48 33.37
CA LEU A 15 3.63 39.45 32.42
C LEU A 15 4.12 39.69 31.00
N THR A 16 4.97 38.79 30.49
CA THR A 16 4.91 38.28 29.11
C THR A 16 5.55 36.90 29.06
N ALA A 17 4.91 35.92 29.70
CA ALA A 17 5.04 34.55 29.22
C ALA A 17 4.31 34.50 27.87
N THR A 18 5.00 34.88 26.80
CA THR A 18 4.63 34.45 25.45
C THR A 18 4.67 32.94 25.47
N ALA A 19 3.52 32.34 25.76
CA ALA A 19 3.22 31.02 25.32
C ALA A 19 3.57 30.99 23.84
N CYS A 20 4.64 30.28 23.48
CA CYS A 20 4.65 29.57 22.22
C CYS A 20 3.47 28.61 22.33
N ALA A 21 2.27 29.13 22.03
CA ALA A 21 1.20 28.31 21.54
C ALA A 21 1.81 27.68 20.29
N SER A 22 2.32 26.46 20.45
CA SER A 22 2.26 25.51 19.37
C SER A 22 0.81 25.57 18.93
N VAL A 23 0.57 26.29 17.83
CA VAL A 23 -0.61 26.07 17.02
C VAL A 23 -0.66 24.55 16.94
N PRO A 24 -1.70 23.87 17.46
CA PRO A 24 -1.86 22.48 17.15
C PRO A 24 -1.96 22.49 15.64
N GLY A 25 -0.85 22.17 14.97
CA GLY A 25 -0.80 22.09 13.53
C GLY A 25 -1.95 21.20 13.21
N SER A 26 -2.95 21.74 12.50
CA SER A 26 -4.19 21.06 12.19
C SER A 26 -3.80 19.66 11.79
N ALA A 27 -4.01 18.69 12.69
CA ALA A 27 -3.65 17.32 12.42
C ALA A 27 -4.47 17.01 11.18
N SER A 28 -3.76 16.86 10.05
CA SER A 28 -4.39 16.49 8.81
C SER A 28 -5.18 15.23 9.13
N THR A 29 -6.49 15.32 9.14
CA THR A 29 -7.39 14.18 9.23
C THR A 29 -7.37 13.37 7.92
N GLY A 30 -6.43 13.68 7.01
CA GLY A 30 -5.99 12.80 5.96
C GLY A 30 -5.27 11.61 6.60
N SER A 31 -5.84 10.43 6.42
CA SER A 31 -5.38 9.21 7.06
C SER A 31 -3.88 9.03 6.90
N ASP A 32 -3.18 8.99 8.03
CA ASP A 32 -1.77 8.61 8.15
C ASP A 32 -1.53 7.14 7.69
N ALA A 33 -2.57 6.46 7.19
CA ALA A 33 -2.61 5.05 6.77
C ALA A 33 -1.93 4.74 5.44
N PHE A 34 -1.69 5.75 4.59
CA PHE A 34 -0.90 5.57 3.37
C PHE A 34 0.58 5.38 3.72
N VAL A 35 1.25 4.47 3.02
CA VAL A 35 2.71 4.35 3.10
C VAL A 35 3.32 5.54 2.37
N SER A 36 4.12 6.34 3.06
CA SER A 36 4.85 7.48 2.52
C SER A 36 6.36 7.28 2.62
N VAL A 37 7.13 8.09 1.89
CA VAL A 37 8.60 8.10 1.94
C VAL A 37 9.06 9.14 2.96
N ASP A 38 10.03 8.77 3.79
CA ASP A 38 10.70 9.63 4.76
C ASP A 38 12.22 9.42 4.65
N GLY A 39 12.89 10.33 3.94
CA GLY A 39 14.31 10.20 3.61
C GLY A 39 14.61 8.92 2.83
N MET A 40 15.35 8.00 3.46
CA MET A 40 15.73 6.70 2.89
C MET A 40 14.79 5.55 3.32
N GLY A 41 13.73 5.85 4.06
CA GLY A 41 12.79 4.86 4.60
C GLY A 41 11.35 5.14 4.21
N PHE A 42 10.45 4.30 4.73
CA PHE A 42 9.01 4.51 4.63
C PHE A 42 8.41 4.83 6.00
N ARG A 43 7.25 5.49 5.99
CA ARG A 43 6.39 5.66 7.17
C ARG A 43 4.97 5.24 6.88
N ARG A 44 4.26 4.83 7.93
CA ARG A 44 2.83 4.56 7.93
C ARG A 44 2.30 4.71 9.35
N ASN A 45 1.14 5.32 9.51
CA ASN A 45 0.48 5.62 10.79
C ASN A 45 1.39 6.39 11.75
N GLY A 46 2.10 7.41 11.25
CA GLY A 46 3.01 8.22 12.05
C GLY A 46 4.27 7.50 12.53
N ALA A 47 4.53 6.24 12.14
CA ALA A 47 5.67 5.44 12.58
C ALA A 47 6.54 4.98 11.40
N PRO A 48 7.85 4.67 11.62
CA PRO A 48 8.68 4.01 10.61
C PRO A 48 8.04 2.70 10.14
N TYR A 49 8.00 2.51 8.82
CA TYR A 49 7.40 1.35 8.18
C TYR A 49 8.47 0.51 7.48
N HIS A 50 8.80 -0.64 8.10
CA HIS A 50 9.60 -1.68 7.47
C HIS A 50 8.67 -2.84 7.12
N TYR A 51 8.73 -3.31 5.87
CA TYR A 51 7.87 -4.41 5.43
C TYR A 51 8.66 -5.69 5.21
N VAL A 52 8.08 -6.80 5.66
CA VAL A 52 8.42 -8.15 5.22
C VAL A 52 7.39 -8.51 4.17
N GLY A 53 7.84 -8.80 2.95
CA GLY A 53 6.96 -8.95 1.80
C GLY A 53 7.09 -10.27 1.07
N THR A 54 6.12 -10.55 0.20
CA THR A 54 6.14 -11.68 -0.72
C THR A 54 5.56 -11.29 -2.08
N ASN A 55 5.79 -12.13 -3.10
CA ASN A 55 5.10 -12.03 -4.38
C ASN A 55 3.96 -13.05 -4.42
N MET A 56 2.75 -12.59 -4.73
CA MET A 56 1.57 -13.42 -4.92
C MET A 56 0.81 -12.87 -6.14
N TRP A 57 1.44 -12.98 -7.31
CA TRP A 57 0.93 -12.39 -8.55
C TRP A 57 -0.51 -12.84 -8.88
N TYR A 58 -0.85 -14.09 -8.52
CA TYR A 58 -2.12 -14.74 -8.84
C TYR A 58 -3.28 -14.37 -7.91
N ALA A 59 -3.09 -13.47 -6.94
CA ALA A 59 -4.10 -13.21 -5.91
C ALA A 59 -5.46 -12.79 -6.49
N ALA A 60 -5.47 -11.92 -7.51
CA ALA A 60 -6.70 -11.52 -8.20
C ALA A 60 -7.44 -12.70 -8.84
N TRP A 61 -6.73 -13.69 -9.39
CA TRP A 61 -7.35 -14.88 -9.99
C TRP A 61 -8.07 -15.71 -8.94
N ILE A 62 -7.42 -16.00 -7.80
CA ILE A 62 -8.07 -16.78 -6.75
C ILE A 62 -9.07 -15.96 -5.93
N GLY A 63 -9.00 -14.63 -5.97
CA GLY A 63 -10.02 -13.74 -5.40
C GLY A 63 -11.30 -13.63 -6.25
N SER A 64 -11.24 -14.04 -7.52
CA SER A 64 -12.38 -14.04 -8.45
C SER A 64 -13.53 -14.92 -7.96
N ASP A 65 -14.76 -14.59 -8.37
CA ASP A 65 -15.94 -15.48 -8.26
C ASP A 65 -16.20 -16.32 -9.52
N GLY A 66 -15.36 -16.18 -10.56
CA GLY A 66 -15.38 -17.04 -11.73
C GLY A 66 -14.94 -18.48 -11.41
N ALA A 67 -15.13 -19.40 -12.36
CA ALA A 67 -14.85 -20.83 -12.19
C ALA A 67 -13.39 -21.18 -11.81
N PHE A 68 -12.46 -20.28 -12.07
CA PHE A 68 -11.03 -20.40 -11.73
C PHE A 68 -10.67 -19.79 -10.36
N GLY A 69 -11.62 -19.13 -9.70
CA GLY A 69 -11.44 -18.51 -8.40
C GLY A 69 -11.48 -19.51 -7.25
N ASP A 70 -10.85 -19.15 -6.13
CA ASP A 70 -10.90 -19.90 -4.87
C ASP A 70 -10.69 -18.93 -3.70
N ARG A 71 -11.76 -18.18 -3.36
CA ARG A 71 -11.73 -17.20 -2.27
C ARG A 71 -11.40 -17.85 -0.91
N GLY A 72 -11.79 -19.11 -0.71
CA GLY A 72 -11.44 -19.85 0.49
C GLY A 72 -9.93 -20.09 0.59
N ARG A 73 -9.26 -20.40 -0.52
CA ARG A 73 -7.80 -20.48 -0.59
C ARG A 73 -7.16 -19.12 -0.37
N LEU A 74 -7.66 -18.05 -0.97
CA LEU A 74 -7.15 -16.69 -0.76
C LEU A 74 -7.13 -16.35 0.74
N THR A 75 -8.26 -16.52 1.44
CA THR A 75 -8.35 -16.29 2.89
C THR A 75 -7.29 -17.11 3.66
N ARG A 76 -7.19 -18.42 3.41
CA ARG A 76 -6.21 -19.29 4.09
C ARG A 76 -4.76 -18.90 3.80
N GLU A 77 -4.44 -18.46 2.59
CA GLU A 77 -3.09 -18.02 2.25
C GLU A 77 -2.74 -16.71 2.94
N LEU A 78 -3.65 -15.72 2.91
CA LEU A 78 -3.45 -14.45 3.61
C LEU A 78 -3.35 -14.63 5.13
N ASP A 79 -4.14 -15.53 5.73
CA ASP A 79 -4.04 -15.85 7.17
C ASP A 79 -2.67 -16.43 7.53
N ARG A 80 -2.14 -17.34 6.70
CA ARG A 80 -0.80 -17.91 6.89
C ARG A 80 0.29 -16.87 6.74
N MET A 81 0.16 -15.97 5.75
CA MET A 81 1.08 -14.86 5.55
C MET A 81 1.07 -13.91 6.75
N GLN A 82 -0.10 -13.58 7.27
CA GLN A 82 -0.25 -12.73 8.46
C GLN A 82 0.40 -13.38 9.68
N ALA A 83 0.14 -14.67 9.91
CA ALA A 83 0.74 -15.44 11.00
C ALA A 83 2.27 -15.53 10.90
N ALA A 84 2.81 -15.53 9.67
CA ALA A 84 4.25 -15.47 9.40
C ALA A 84 4.85 -14.06 9.49
N GLY A 85 4.04 -13.03 9.75
CA GLY A 85 4.49 -11.63 9.87
C GLY A 85 4.69 -10.90 8.54
N ILE A 86 4.22 -11.46 7.41
CA ILE A 86 4.24 -10.78 6.11
C ILE A 86 3.21 -9.64 6.13
N LYS A 87 3.64 -8.43 5.74
CA LYS A 87 2.82 -7.21 5.76
C LYS A 87 2.66 -6.53 4.40
N ASN A 88 3.42 -6.95 3.40
CA ASN A 88 3.34 -6.39 2.05
C ASN A 88 3.27 -7.50 1.00
N ILE A 89 2.36 -7.37 0.03
CA ILE A 89 2.22 -8.33 -1.06
C ILE A 89 2.34 -7.61 -2.38
N ARG A 90 3.30 -8.05 -3.21
CA ARG A 90 3.39 -7.64 -4.60
C ARG A 90 2.53 -8.56 -5.47
N LEU A 91 1.57 -7.99 -6.19
CA LEU A 91 0.56 -8.73 -6.94
C LEU A 91 0.23 -8.07 -8.29
N ALA A 92 -0.37 -8.83 -9.20
CA ALA A 92 -0.75 -8.33 -10.52
C ALA A 92 -2.03 -7.50 -10.43
N GLY A 93 -2.02 -6.32 -11.05
CA GLY A 93 -3.22 -5.55 -11.36
C GLY A 93 -3.56 -5.52 -12.85
N SER A 94 -2.82 -6.27 -13.68
CA SER A 94 -3.05 -6.42 -15.11
C SER A 94 -2.52 -7.75 -15.62
N GLY A 95 -2.97 -8.12 -16.81
CA GLY A 95 -2.49 -9.23 -17.62
C GLY A 95 -3.21 -9.24 -18.96
N GLU A 96 -2.48 -9.48 -20.04
CA GLU A 96 -2.95 -9.36 -21.41
C GLU A 96 -3.15 -10.74 -22.06
N ASP A 97 -4.25 -10.94 -22.78
CA ASP A 97 -4.50 -12.19 -23.50
C ASP A 97 -3.53 -12.33 -24.67
N SER A 98 -2.50 -13.15 -24.42
CA SER A 98 -1.41 -13.40 -25.34
C SER A 98 -1.73 -14.61 -26.23
N PRO A 99 -1.26 -14.61 -27.49
CA PRO A 99 -1.29 -15.81 -28.32
C PRO A 99 -0.34 -16.91 -27.80
N LEU A 100 0.56 -16.60 -26.86
CA LEU A 100 1.52 -17.55 -26.32
C LEU A 100 0.87 -18.53 -25.34
N THR A 101 1.25 -19.81 -25.45
CA THR A 101 0.75 -20.88 -24.57
C THR A 101 1.18 -20.73 -23.11
N ASN A 102 2.32 -20.07 -22.87
CA ASN A 102 2.90 -19.88 -21.53
C ASN A 102 2.46 -18.57 -20.86
N SER A 103 1.37 -17.96 -21.33
CA SER A 103 0.75 -16.81 -20.66
C SER A 103 -0.42 -17.26 -19.80
N VAL A 104 -0.59 -16.64 -18.63
CA VAL A 104 -1.71 -16.94 -17.72
C VAL A 104 -3.05 -16.68 -18.40
N LYS A 105 -4.00 -17.60 -18.17
CA LYS A 105 -5.38 -17.47 -18.63
C LYS A 105 -6.37 -17.76 -17.48
N PRO A 106 -7.53 -17.09 -17.45
CA PRO A 106 -7.89 -15.96 -18.32
C PRO A 106 -7.06 -14.70 -18.01
N ALA A 107 -6.97 -13.78 -18.96
CA ALA A 107 -6.28 -12.50 -18.80
C ALA A 107 -7.24 -11.40 -18.32
N PHE A 108 -6.69 -10.28 -17.83
CA PHE A 108 -7.48 -9.10 -17.43
C PHE A 108 -8.14 -8.42 -18.63
N ARG A 109 -7.56 -8.51 -19.82
CA ARG A 109 -8.12 -7.96 -21.06
C ARG A 109 -7.49 -8.59 -22.29
N ASP A 110 -8.16 -8.41 -23.42
CA ASP A 110 -7.59 -8.61 -24.75
C ASP A 110 -7.31 -7.24 -25.43
N HIS A 111 -7.18 -7.26 -26.76
CA HIS A 111 -6.95 -6.07 -27.59
C HIS A 111 -8.13 -5.08 -27.61
N SER A 112 -9.31 -5.48 -27.12
CA SER A 112 -10.47 -4.60 -26.99
C SER A 112 -10.30 -3.64 -25.79
N ALA A 113 -11.25 -2.70 -25.63
CA ALA A 113 -11.30 -1.82 -24.47
C ALA A 113 -11.96 -2.48 -23.24
N GLU A 114 -12.45 -3.71 -23.36
CA GLU A 114 -13.18 -4.41 -22.31
C GLU A 114 -12.23 -5.14 -21.36
N TYR A 115 -12.55 -5.08 -20.07
CA TYR A 115 -11.83 -5.79 -19.03
C TYR A 115 -12.63 -6.98 -18.53
N ASN A 116 -11.93 -8.02 -18.11
CA ASN A 116 -12.49 -9.15 -17.41
C ASN A 116 -12.92 -8.73 -16.00
N GLU A 117 -14.20 -8.39 -15.87
CA GLU A 117 -14.84 -7.97 -14.62
C GLU A 117 -14.67 -8.97 -13.46
N SER A 118 -14.55 -10.27 -13.75
CA SER A 118 -14.36 -11.28 -12.70
C SER A 118 -12.97 -11.14 -12.05
N LEU A 119 -11.95 -10.81 -12.84
CA LEU A 119 -10.59 -10.56 -12.32
C LEU A 119 -10.48 -9.21 -11.61
N LEU A 120 -11.16 -8.17 -12.11
CA LEU A 120 -11.21 -6.87 -11.42
C LEU A 120 -11.87 -7.01 -10.05
N LYS A 121 -13.03 -7.67 -9.96
CA LYS A 121 -13.66 -7.99 -8.67
C LYS A 121 -12.80 -8.90 -7.80
N GLY A 122 -12.04 -9.80 -8.41
CA GLY A 122 -11.09 -10.64 -7.69
C GLY A 122 -9.95 -9.84 -7.06
N LEU A 123 -9.47 -8.79 -7.75
CA LEU A 123 -8.53 -7.83 -7.20
C LEU A 123 -9.16 -7.01 -6.06
N ASP A 124 -10.41 -6.55 -6.22
CA ASP A 124 -11.14 -5.83 -5.15
C ASP A 124 -11.23 -6.68 -3.87
N VAL A 125 -11.65 -7.93 -4.00
CA VAL A 125 -11.75 -8.88 -2.87
C VAL A 125 -10.39 -9.13 -2.24
N THR A 126 -9.35 -9.28 -3.06
CA THR A 126 -7.97 -9.44 -2.59
C THR A 126 -7.54 -8.26 -1.72
N LEU A 127 -7.69 -7.04 -2.21
CA LEU A 127 -7.30 -5.83 -1.50
C LEU A 127 -8.13 -5.62 -0.22
N ALA A 128 -9.43 -5.94 -0.26
CA ALA A 128 -10.31 -5.88 0.91
C ALA A 128 -9.92 -6.92 1.98
N GLU A 129 -9.58 -8.16 1.60
CA GLU A 129 -9.10 -9.19 2.51
C GLU A 129 -7.72 -8.87 3.09
N MET A 130 -6.84 -8.26 2.29
CA MET A 130 -5.55 -7.74 2.76
C MET A 130 -5.74 -6.62 3.78
N ALA A 131 -6.65 -5.68 3.53
CA ALA A 131 -6.93 -4.57 4.45
C ALA A 131 -7.42 -5.05 5.81
N ARG A 132 -8.27 -6.09 5.86
CA ARG A 132 -8.72 -6.73 7.12
C ARG A 132 -7.56 -7.30 7.95
N ARG A 133 -6.41 -7.55 7.32
CA ARG A 133 -5.21 -8.11 7.96
C ARG A 133 -4.10 -7.08 8.18
N ASP A 134 -4.39 -5.81 7.97
CA ASP A 134 -3.41 -4.71 7.99
C ASP A 134 -2.22 -4.91 7.03
N MET A 135 -2.49 -5.53 5.88
CA MET A 135 -1.51 -5.71 4.81
C MET A 135 -1.58 -4.59 3.78
N THR A 136 -0.46 -4.35 3.10
CA THR A 136 -0.33 -3.38 2.01
C THR A 136 -0.01 -4.08 0.69
N ALA A 137 -0.37 -3.47 -0.44
CA ALA A 137 -0.13 -4.03 -1.76
C ALA A 137 0.88 -3.20 -2.57
N VAL A 138 1.72 -3.87 -3.36
CA VAL A 138 2.36 -3.28 -4.54
C VAL A 138 1.69 -3.90 -5.75
N VAL A 139 0.88 -3.10 -6.45
CA VAL A 139 0.13 -3.54 -7.62
C VAL A 139 0.89 -3.12 -8.88
N TYR A 140 1.43 -4.08 -9.63
CA TYR A 140 2.07 -3.77 -10.91
C TYR A 140 1.06 -3.89 -12.05
N LEU A 141 1.19 -3.00 -13.04
CA LEU A 141 0.17 -2.76 -14.07
C LEU A 141 0.56 -3.26 -15.47
N THR A 142 1.78 -3.76 -15.61
CA THR A 142 2.26 -4.38 -16.84
C THR A 142 3.45 -5.28 -16.51
N ASN A 143 3.94 -5.99 -17.51
CA ASN A 143 5.07 -6.89 -17.38
C ASN A 143 5.94 -6.80 -18.62
N PHE A 144 7.25 -6.81 -18.43
CA PHE A 144 8.18 -6.93 -19.55
C PHE A 144 8.14 -8.35 -20.15
N TRP A 145 7.93 -9.35 -19.28
CA TRP A 145 7.92 -10.76 -19.63
C TRP A 145 6.54 -11.26 -20.07
N GLU A 146 6.57 -12.33 -20.84
CA GLU A 146 5.47 -12.85 -21.63
C GLU A 146 4.41 -13.63 -20.83
N TRP A 147 4.74 -14.08 -19.61
CA TRP A 147 3.89 -14.99 -18.84
C TRP A 147 2.56 -14.37 -18.39
N SER A 148 2.44 -13.04 -18.43
CA SER A 148 1.17 -12.32 -18.25
C SER A 148 0.78 -11.53 -19.50
N GLY A 149 1.25 -11.96 -20.67
CA GLY A 149 1.20 -11.22 -21.91
C GLY A 149 2.22 -10.09 -21.95
N GLY A 150 1.95 -9.01 -21.21
CA GLY A 150 2.90 -7.92 -21.02
C GLY A 150 3.16 -7.09 -22.28
N MET A 151 4.27 -6.35 -22.27
CA MET A 151 4.65 -5.38 -23.30
C MET A 151 4.69 -6.00 -24.71
N MET A 152 5.14 -7.24 -24.85
CA MET A 152 5.18 -7.93 -26.14
C MET A 152 3.79 -8.22 -26.70
N THR A 153 2.79 -8.43 -25.84
CA THR A 153 1.42 -8.66 -26.27
C THR A 153 0.77 -7.37 -26.77
N TYR A 154 1.09 -6.21 -26.16
CA TYR A 154 0.71 -4.91 -26.73
C TYR A 154 1.30 -4.70 -28.13
N LEU A 155 2.57 -5.05 -28.36
CA LEU A 155 3.21 -4.98 -29.69
C LEU A 155 2.61 -5.96 -30.69
N TYR A 156 2.03 -7.07 -30.23
CA TYR A 156 1.35 -8.03 -31.10
C TYR A 156 -0.04 -7.56 -31.52
N TRP A 157 -0.73 -6.77 -30.69
CA TRP A 157 -2.06 -6.23 -30.98
C TRP A 157 -2.07 -5.05 -31.96
N THR A 158 -0.93 -4.41 -32.20
CA THR A 158 -0.77 -3.31 -33.17
C THR A 158 -0.65 -3.83 -34.60
#